data_AF-A0A938H3S8-F1
#
_entry.id   AF-A0A938H3S8-F1
#
_cell.length_a   1.000
_cell.length_b   1.000
_cell.length_c   1.000
_cell.angle_alpha   90.00
_cell.angle_beta   90.00
_cell.angle_gamma   90.00
#
_symmetry.space_group_name_H-M   'P 1'
#
loop_
_entity.id
_entity.type
_entity.pdbx_description
1 polymer ?
#
loop_
_entity_poly.entity_id
_entity_poly.type
_entity_poly.pdbx_seq_one_letter_code
_entity_poly.pdbx_strand_id
1 'polypeptide(L)'
;MSRQRTRGPAAPATPSAFDQARDELFQHVISCGVIGSEPEHQQEWFDETMKYFAERYHELGSRQLAELRVLGERFAAPTKRPEPATA
;
A
#
# COMPACT_ATOMS: atom_id res chain seq x y z
N MET A 1 32.76 -34.07 10.67
CA MET A 1 31.29 -34.00 10.76
C MET A 1 30.88 -32.61 11.20
N SER A 2 30.48 -31.72 10.29
CA SER A 2 30.04 -30.37 10.63
C SER A 2 28.57 -30.22 10.27
N ARG A 3 27.71 -30.32 11.28
CA ARG A 3 26.25 -30.15 11.15
C ARG A 3 25.96 -28.69 10.85
N GLN A 4 25.77 -28.37 9.56
CA GLN A 4 25.17 -27.11 9.15
C GLN A 4 23.73 -27.08 9.66
N ARG A 5 23.47 -26.14 10.57
CA ARG A 5 22.18 -25.93 11.20
C ARG A 5 21.33 -25.17 10.18
N THR A 6 20.60 -25.91 9.37
CA THR A 6 19.61 -25.40 8.43
C THR A 6 18.59 -24.57 9.20
N ARG A 7 18.62 -23.24 9.01
CA ARG A 7 17.49 -22.37 9.35
C ARG A 7 16.31 -22.87 8.53
N GLY A 8 15.36 -23.53 9.20
CA GLY A 8 14.10 -23.93 8.58
C GLY A 8 13.36 -22.70 8.04
N PRO A 9 12.54 -22.84 7.00
CA PRO A 9 11.74 -21.75 6.48
C PRO A 9 10.85 -21.22 7.61
N ALA A 10 10.92 -19.91 7.87
CA ALA A 10 10.01 -19.26 8.81
C ALA A 10 8.58 -19.52 8.32
N ALA A 11 7.73 -20.08 9.17
CA ALA A 11 6.30 -20.25 8.88
C ALA A 11 5.72 -18.90 8.42
N PRO A 12 4.78 -18.88 7.46
CA PRO A 12 4.16 -17.62 7.05
C PRO A 12 3.48 -17.02 8.28
N ALA A 13 4.07 -15.95 8.81
CA ALA A 13 3.45 -15.18 9.86
C ALA A 13 2.07 -14.77 9.35
N THR A 14 1.02 -15.05 10.11
CA THR A 14 -0.31 -14.52 9.82
C THR A 14 -0.16 -13.01 9.61
N PRO A 15 -0.50 -12.48 8.42
CA PRO A 15 -0.26 -11.07 8.12
C PRO A 15 -1.02 -10.22 9.12
N SER A 16 -0.33 -9.23 9.68
CA SER A 16 -0.95 -8.29 10.62
C SER A 16 -2.11 -7.58 9.93
N ALA A 17 -3.09 -7.06 10.67
CA ALA A 17 -4.17 -6.29 10.06
C ALA A 17 -3.66 -5.08 9.27
N PHE A 18 -2.52 -4.51 9.67
CA PHE A 18 -1.85 -3.47 8.89
C PHE A 18 -1.32 -3.99 7.54
N ASP A 19 -0.69 -5.17 7.52
CA ASP A 19 -0.22 -5.78 6.26
C ASP A 19 -1.41 -6.12 5.34
N GLN A 20 -2.49 -6.66 5.91
CA GLN A 20 -3.72 -6.94 5.16
C GLN A 20 -4.32 -5.67 4.57
N ALA A 21 -4.42 -4.61 5.38
CA ALA A 21 -4.92 -3.33 4.92
C ALA A 21 -4.03 -2.71 3.82
N ARG A 22 -2.70 -2.77 3.99
CA ARG A 22 -1.77 -2.27 2.98
C ARG A 22 -1.94 -2.99 1.65
N ASP A 23 -2.00 -4.32 1.68
CA ASP A 23 -2.11 -5.12 0.47
C ASP A 23 -3.47 -4.89 -0.22
N GLU A 24 -4.56 -4.78 0.57
CA GLU A 24 -5.89 -4.44 0.06
C GLU A 24 -5.94 -3.03 -0.55
N LEU A 25 -5.29 -2.03 0.05
CA LEU A 25 -5.19 -0.68 -0.51
C LEU A 25 -4.47 -0.70 -1.87
N PHE A 26 -3.37 -1.44 -1.98
CA PHE A 26 -2.64 -1.54 -3.25
C PHE A 26 -3.46 -2.23 -4.34
N GLN A 27 -4.23 -3.26 -4.00
CA GLN A 27 -5.16 -3.87 -4.96
C GLN A 27 -6.23 -2.88 -5.43
N HIS A 28 -6.78 -2.06 -4.53
CA HIS A 28 -7.73 -1.01 -4.89
C HIS A 28 -7.10 0.04 -5.82
N VAL A 29 -5.88 0.50 -5.53
CA VAL A 29 -5.16 1.45 -6.39
C VAL A 29 -4.94 0.90 -7.80
N ILE A 30 -4.55 -0.38 -7.92
CA ILE A 30 -4.32 -1.04 -9.21
C ILE A 30 -5.63 -1.26 -9.96
N SER A 31 -6.66 -1.77 -9.28
CA SER A 31 -7.96 -2.10 -9.88
C SER A 31 -8.72 -0.88 -10.36
N CYS A 32 -8.71 0.21 -9.57
CA CYS A 32 -9.38 1.45 -9.92
C CYS A 32 -8.58 2.32 -10.92
N GLY A 33 -7.31 1.99 -11.19
CA GLY A 33 -6.49 2.77 -12.14
C GLY A 33 -6.24 4.21 -11.68
N VAL A 34 -6.19 4.45 -10.36
CA VAL A 34 -5.90 5.78 -9.76
C VAL A 34 -4.53 6.31 -10.17
N ILE A 35 -3.64 5.42 -10.62
CA ILE A 35 -2.31 5.75 -11.12
C ILE A 35 -2.42 6.62 -12.38
N GLY A 36 -2.05 7.89 -12.25
CA GLY A 36 -2.05 8.85 -13.36
C GLY A 36 -3.33 9.69 -13.49
N SER A 37 -4.30 9.53 -12.58
CA SER A 37 -5.45 10.44 -12.47
C SER A 37 -5.03 11.83 -11.99
N GLU A 38 -5.89 12.83 -12.17
CA GLU A 38 -5.65 14.18 -11.63
C GLU A 38 -5.48 14.18 -10.11
N PRO A 39 -4.60 15.03 -9.56
CA PRO A 39 -4.27 15.01 -8.14
C PRO A 39 -5.49 15.25 -7.23
N GLU A 40 -6.45 16.06 -7.67
CA GLU A 40 -7.72 16.30 -6.94
C GLU A 40 -8.55 15.01 -6.85
N HIS A 41 -8.73 14.30 -7.96
CA HIS A 41 -9.44 13.01 -7.97
C HIS A 41 -8.72 11.93 -7.17
N GLN A 42 -7.38 11.90 -7.20
CA GLN A 42 -6.62 10.98 -6.35
C GLN A 42 -6.86 11.30 -4.88
N GLN A 43 -6.85 12.57 -4.49
CA GLN A 43 -7.07 12.98 -3.12
C GLN A 43 -8.47 12.59 -2.63
N GLU A 44 -9.52 12.91 -3.39
CA GLU A 44 -10.90 12.54 -3.05
C GLU A 44 -11.07 11.03 -2.94
N TRP A 45 -10.55 10.27 -3.91
CA TRP A 45 -10.63 8.81 -3.90
C TRP A 45 -9.98 8.20 -2.66
N PHE A 46 -8.79 8.68 -2.31
CA PHE A 46 -8.11 8.17 -1.13
C PHE A 46 -8.79 8.64 0.16
N ASP A 47 -9.37 9.83 0.24
CA ASP A 47 -10.09 10.28 1.44
C ASP A 47 -11.32 9.40 1.71
N GLU A 48 -12.07 9.03 0.67
CA GLU A 48 -13.16 8.05 0.78
C GLU A 48 -12.63 6.65 1.12
N THR A 49 -11.54 6.22 0.48
CA THR A 49 -10.93 4.92 0.76
C THR A 49 -10.45 4.84 2.21
N MET A 50 -9.79 5.87 2.73
CA MET A 50 -9.30 5.88 4.11
C MET A 50 -10.43 5.84 5.14
N LYS A 51 -11.60 6.43 4.84
CA LYS A 51 -12.81 6.29 5.68
C LYS A 51 -13.27 4.82 5.73
N TYR A 52 -13.38 4.18 4.56
CA TYR A 52 -13.71 2.76 4.48
C TYR A 52 -12.74 1.88 5.28
N PHE A 53 -11.43 2.15 5.16
CA PHE A 53 -10.41 1.42 5.91
C PHE A 53 -10.48 1.65 7.42
N ALA A 54 -10.83 2.86 7.87
CA ALA A 54 -11.02 3.17 9.28
C ALA A 54 -12.22 2.40 9.88
N GLU A 55 -13.30 2.21 9.12
CA GLU A 55 -14.47 1.45 9.54
C GLU A 55 -14.21 -0.07 9.51
N ARG A 56 -13.53 -0.56 8.47
CA ARG A 56 -13.22 -1.98 8.29
C ARG A 56 -12.19 -2.48 9.30
N TYR A 57 -11.10 -1.73 9.49
CA TYR A 57 -9.98 -2.09 10.33
C TYR A 57 -9.97 -1.28 11.63
N HIS A 58 -10.96 -1.54 12.49
CA HIS A 58 -11.10 -0.89 13.80
C HIS A 58 -9.90 -1.09 14.74
N GLU A 59 -9.09 -2.11 14.50
CA GLU A 59 -7.83 -2.37 15.21
C GLU A 59 -6.68 -1.46 14.77
N LEU A 60 -6.79 -0.79 13.63
CA LEU A 60 -5.80 0.18 13.18
C LEU A 60 -6.01 1.52 13.89
N GLY A 61 -4.97 1.95 14.60
CA GLY A 61 -4.95 3.29 15.18
C GLY A 61 -4.81 4.38 14.11
N SER A 62 -5.13 5.63 14.47
CA SER A 62 -5.01 6.79 13.58
C SER A 62 -3.62 6.95 12.96
N ARG A 63 -2.56 6.56 13.70
CA ARG A 63 -1.18 6.57 13.21
C ARG A 63 -0.96 5.56 12.08
N GLN A 64 -1.50 4.35 12.20
CA GLN A 64 -1.36 3.32 11.18
C GLN A 64 -2.17 3.68 9.94
N LEU A 65 -3.38 4.22 10.09
CA LEU A 65 -4.17 4.72 8.97
C LEU A 65 -3.44 5.86 8.24
N ALA A 66 -2.85 6.82 8.97
CA ALA A 66 -2.05 7.88 8.36
C ALA A 66 -0.83 7.31 7.59
N GLU A 67 -0.15 6.30 8.14
CA GLU A 67 0.96 5.64 7.46
C GLU A 67 0.49 4.92 6.17
N LEU A 68 -0.65 4.23 6.22
CA LEU A 68 -1.31 3.59 5.08
C LEU A 68 -1.59 4.59 3.96
N ARG A 69 -2.13 5.77 4.30
CA ARG A 69 -2.40 6.85 3.36
C ARG A 69 -1.13 7.31 2.64
N VAL A 70 -0.07 7.60 3.40
CA VAL A 70 1.23 8.03 2.85
C VAL A 70 1.84 6.96 1.94
N LEU A 71 1.74 5.68 2.31
CA LEU A 71 2.22 4.56 1.49
C LEU A 71 1.44 4.45 0.19
N GLY A 72 0.11 4.54 0.26
CA GLY A 72 -0.78 4.52 -0.90
C GLY A 72 -0.50 5.67 -1.87
N GLU A 73 -0.40 6.90 -1.37
CA GLU A 73 -0.11 8.08 -2.21
C GLU A 73 1.23 7.95 -2.94
N ARG A 74 2.27 7.45 -2.25
CA ARG A 74 3.58 7.20 -2.87
C ARG A 74 3.53 6.10 -3.93
N PHE A 75 2.64 5.13 -3.77
CA PHE A 75 2.43 4.06 -4.74
C PHE A 75 1.64 4.54 -5.96
N ALA A 76 0.62 5.38 -5.75
CA ALA A 76 -0.18 5.99 -6.81
C ALA A 76 0.55 7.13 -7.55
N ALA A 77 1.57 7.73 -6.91
CA ALA A 77 2.38 8.78 -7.51
C ALA A 77 2.95 8.29 -8.85
N PRO A 78 2.90 9.12 -9.90
CA PRO A 78 3.44 8.75 -11.20
C PRO A 78 4.92 8.40 -11.02
N THR A 79 5.26 7.14 -11.27
CA THR A 79 6.66 6.74 -11.41
C THR A 79 7.22 7.64 -12.50
N LYS A 80 8.14 8.55 -12.18
CA LYS A 80 8.78 9.40 -13.18
C LYS A 80 9.26 8.49 -14.31
N ARG A 81 8.55 8.46 -15.43
CA ARG A 81 9.17 8.07 -16.69
C ARG A 81 10.18 9.19 -16.90
N PRO A 82 11.50 8.95 -16.92
CA PRO A 82 12.36 9.94 -17.54
C PRO A 82 11.79 10.10 -18.96
N GLU A 83 11.26 11.28 -19.26
CA GLU A 83 11.04 11.63 -20.66
C GLU A 83 12.36 11.37 -21.39
N PRO A 84 12.37 10.63 -22.51
CA PRO A 84 13.48 10.77 -23.42
C PRO A 84 13.40 12.21 -23.93
N ALA A 85 14.21 13.08 -23.35
CA ALA A 85 14.52 14.38 -23.91
C ALA A 85 15.25 14.17 -25.24
N THR A 86 14.52 14.04 -26.34
CA THR A 86 15.04 14.03 -27.73
C THR A 86 13.82 14.11 -28.67
N ALA A 87 13.66 15.03 -29.63
CA ALA A 87 14.56 15.97 -30.30
C ALA A 87 13.77 17.22 -30.77
#